data_AF-A0A3A8YPJ3-F1
#
_entry.id   AF-A0A3A8YPJ3-F1
#
_cell.length_a   1.000
_cell.length_b   1.000
_cell.length_c   1.000
_cell.angle_alpha   90.00
_cell.angle_beta   90.00
_cell.angle_gamma   90.00
#
_symmetry.space_group_name_H-M   'P 1'
#
loop_
_entity.id
_entity.type
_entity.pdbx_description
1 polymer ?
#
loop_
_entity_poly.entity_id
_entity_poly.type
_entity_poly.pdbx_seq_one_letter_code
_entity_poly.pdbx_strand_id
1 'polypeptide(L)'
;MRKKLLSLALALVMCLGLLPGTASAVQDNVLTISFETAVYSISKETYVRTLPAPASQGECGPDEYVTICAIVKNTSGAAVTIRDLYIRIDGGEELRWARDITLEPGRSVRLHVYHANERYLTPGLHTAALYSAGDLLSSGYFGIGRDWSKIFRSPSEEQIAARPADKRSPYLSTWLSIGGDVRYDAYSVDLKSDHIPYGTYSSVFNGYMDYSSLKERYTSVDNGGYISLYGGLQQGAEGKPSNSILSFWDIYCTDAAGNTTIIRPKQTYSADGTSSAPFTGEGDGAHTLPPYDWQAGRWYRMLLRCGTSKTTGNTTVEQWFQDLTTKTWTHMCTYDIGVKDSCFVGNVALFSENYLKQYAGGVRSLEFTNVRIHTDEGWQDVTDTNYIYSRVDKDGVLGDIYGSWDAGADENTFYMISTGVPGWGRTEGTGKLTIQNRESGAPLAPTEPVAPTQPQQPSSGTAYASTQKVTVDGKAVEFQMYALKDASGNGTNYIKLRDLAYVLDGTEAQFSVGYDGRISLTAGQPYTAAGGEMTTPFSGDRTYTGGAQTVKVDGKDVTMTAITLLDDNGGGYNYFKLRDLGRALGFNVGWSAERGVSIETDRPYSE
;
A
#
# COMPACT_ATOMS: atom_id res chain seq x y z
N MET A 1 -40.95 -4.32 -43.64
CA MET A 1 -40.14 -5.38 -44.29
C MET A 1 -39.04 -5.77 -43.32
N ARG A 2 -39.12 -6.93 -42.64
CA ARG A 2 -38.34 -8.18 -42.91
C ARG A 2 -36.83 -7.96 -42.73
N LYS A 3 -36.03 -8.66 -41.89
CA LYS A 3 -36.06 -9.93 -41.12
C LYS A 3 -34.94 -9.83 -40.02
N LYS A 4 -35.18 -10.22 -38.76
CA LYS A 4 -34.70 -11.46 -38.07
C LYS A 4 -33.25 -11.92 -38.40
N LEU A 5 -32.34 -11.95 -37.42
CA LEU A 5 -31.86 -13.18 -36.74
C LEU A 5 -30.73 -12.89 -35.72
N LEU A 6 -30.88 -13.54 -34.57
CA LEU A 6 -29.91 -13.76 -33.49
C LEU A 6 -28.79 -14.71 -33.97
N SER A 7 -27.54 -14.52 -33.53
CA SER A 7 -26.64 -15.63 -33.14
C SER A 7 -25.29 -15.13 -32.59
N LEU A 8 -25.06 -15.52 -31.35
CA LEU A 8 -23.81 -15.60 -30.59
C LEU A 8 -22.79 -16.53 -31.28
N ALA A 9 -21.50 -16.17 -31.32
CA ALA A 9 -20.39 -17.13 -31.31
C ALA A 9 -19.08 -16.47 -30.82
N LEU A 10 -18.69 -16.90 -29.63
CA LEU A 10 -17.45 -16.66 -28.89
C LEU A 10 -16.30 -17.48 -29.49
N ALA A 11 -15.08 -16.96 -29.54
CA ALA A 11 -13.85 -17.77 -29.50
C ALA A 11 -12.65 -16.97 -29.00
N LEU A 12 -12.52 -16.98 -27.68
CA LEU A 12 -11.30 -16.72 -26.92
C LEU A 12 -10.29 -17.85 -27.21
N VAL A 13 -9.02 -17.53 -27.48
CA VAL A 13 -7.89 -18.43 -27.18
C VAL A 13 -6.91 -17.64 -26.33
N MET A 14 -6.91 -17.94 -25.03
CA MET A 14 -5.80 -17.67 -24.14
C MET A 14 -4.67 -18.66 -24.39
N CYS A 15 -3.44 -18.21 -24.10
CA CYS A 15 -2.47 -18.84 -23.20
C CYS A 15 -1.05 -18.79 -23.79
N LEU A 16 -0.18 -17.99 -23.18
CA LEU A 16 1.03 -18.48 -22.52
C LEU A 16 1.70 -17.33 -21.77
N GLY A 17 1.93 -17.58 -20.48
CA GLY A 17 2.42 -16.59 -19.53
C GLY A 17 3.86 -16.17 -19.76
N LEU A 18 4.19 -15.02 -19.18
CA LEU A 18 5.45 -14.58 -18.58
C LEU A 18 5.14 -13.19 -17.97
N LEU A 19 5.29 -13.02 -16.65
CA LEU A 19 5.52 -11.69 -16.05
C LEU A 19 6.95 -11.23 -16.44
N PRO A 20 7.31 -9.93 -16.48
CA PRO A 20 6.67 -8.76 -15.86
C PRO A 20 6.42 -7.57 -16.82
N GLY A 21 5.66 -6.55 -16.42
CA GLY A 21 5.57 -5.29 -17.15
C GLY A 21 4.59 -4.28 -16.58
N THR A 22 5.09 -3.13 -16.16
CA THR A 22 4.32 -1.95 -15.69
C THR A 22 3.59 -1.27 -16.86
N ALA A 23 2.28 -1.02 -16.71
CA ALA A 23 1.50 -0.18 -17.61
C ALA A 23 0.21 0.30 -16.92
N SER A 24 0.04 1.60 -16.72
CA SER A 24 -1.31 2.19 -16.67
C SER A 24 -1.76 2.38 -18.11
N ALA A 25 -2.64 1.51 -18.58
CA ALA A 25 -3.29 1.66 -19.87
C ALA A 25 -4.51 2.58 -19.70
N VAL A 26 -4.51 3.72 -20.39
CA VAL A 26 -5.78 4.32 -20.80
C VAL A 26 -6.33 3.42 -21.89
N GLN A 27 -7.42 2.72 -21.60
CA GLN A 27 -8.04 1.77 -22.51
C GLN A 27 -8.90 2.55 -23.52
N ASP A 28 -8.26 3.14 -24.53
CA ASP A 28 -8.94 3.45 -25.78
C ASP A 28 -9.01 2.14 -26.59
N ASN A 29 -10.08 1.90 -27.34
CA ASN A 29 -10.26 0.67 -28.13
C ASN A 29 -9.25 0.56 -29.30
N VAL A 30 -8.24 1.41 -29.31
CA VAL A 30 -7.34 1.67 -30.43
C VAL A 30 -5.87 1.57 -30.04
N LEU A 31 -5.47 2.20 -28.92
CA LEU A 31 -4.09 2.24 -28.44
C LEU A 31 -4.00 1.77 -27.00
N THR A 32 -2.93 1.03 -26.67
CA THR A 32 -2.47 0.85 -25.30
C THR A 32 -1.16 1.61 -25.14
N ILE A 33 -1.09 2.47 -24.13
CA ILE A 33 0.07 3.30 -23.85
C ILE A 33 0.61 2.92 -22.48
N SER A 34 1.92 2.70 -22.39
CA SER A 34 2.64 2.52 -21.13
C SER A 34 3.90 3.35 -21.12
N PHE A 35 4.49 3.51 -19.93
CA PHE A 35 5.74 4.21 -19.75
C PHE A 35 6.74 3.28 -19.07
N GLU A 36 7.96 3.24 -19.57
CA GLU A 36 9.07 2.49 -18.98
C GLU A 36 10.29 3.39 -18.84
N THR A 37 11.17 3.05 -17.90
CA THR A 37 12.47 3.70 -17.81
C THR A 37 13.49 2.86 -18.57
N ALA A 38 14.25 3.49 -19.45
CA ALA A 38 15.13 2.81 -20.38
C ALA A 38 16.48 3.51 -20.48
N VAL A 39 17.48 2.73 -20.86
CA VAL A 39 18.81 3.20 -21.21
C VAL A 39 18.94 3.29 -22.71
N TYR A 40 19.41 4.44 -23.17
CA TYR A 40 19.71 4.72 -24.57
C TYR A 40 21.19 5.07 -24.74
N SER A 41 21.77 4.65 -25.87
CA SER A 41 23.12 5.07 -26.27
C SER A 41 23.04 6.45 -26.94
N ILE A 42 23.91 7.35 -26.51
CA ILE A 42 24.02 8.71 -27.04
C ILE A 42 24.59 8.64 -28.47
N SER A 43 25.76 8.04 -28.65
CA SER A 43 26.43 8.02 -29.96
C SER A 43 25.68 7.22 -31.03
N LYS A 44 24.94 6.17 -30.63
CA LYS A 44 24.20 5.31 -31.55
C LYS A 44 22.73 5.70 -31.70
N GLU A 45 22.25 6.63 -30.87
CA GLU A 45 20.86 7.08 -30.81
C GLU A 45 19.86 5.90 -30.76
N THR A 46 20.19 4.84 -30.01
CA THR A 46 19.41 3.60 -29.97
C THR A 46 19.14 3.12 -28.55
N TYR A 47 18.00 2.47 -28.39
CA TYR A 47 17.63 1.74 -27.18
C TYR A 47 18.68 0.66 -26.87
N VAL A 48 19.03 0.53 -25.59
CA VAL A 48 19.93 -0.51 -25.10
C VAL A 48 19.16 -1.53 -24.27
N ARG A 49 18.53 -1.09 -23.18
CA ARG A 49 17.82 -1.95 -22.20
C ARG A 49 16.77 -1.17 -21.41
N THR A 50 15.77 -1.85 -20.89
CA THR A 50 14.84 -1.32 -19.89
C THR A 50 15.45 -1.54 -18.50
N LEU A 51 15.21 -0.61 -17.58
CA LEU A 51 15.58 -0.72 -16.18
C LEU A 51 14.32 -0.74 -15.30
N PRO A 52 14.35 -1.46 -14.16
CA PRO A 52 13.30 -1.30 -13.15
C PRO A 52 13.28 0.15 -12.65
N ALA A 53 12.10 0.68 -12.36
CA ALA A 53 12.00 2.02 -11.81
C ALA A 53 12.30 1.98 -10.29
N PRO A 54 13.11 2.93 -9.79
CA PRO A 54 13.75 4.02 -10.51
C PRO A 54 15.03 3.53 -11.19
N ALA A 55 15.33 4.06 -12.36
CA ALA A 55 16.63 3.80 -12.95
C ALA A 55 17.62 4.86 -12.47
N SER A 56 18.79 4.45 -12.00
CA SER A 56 19.85 5.38 -11.63
C SER A 56 20.81 5.61 -12.79
N GLN A 57 21.34 6.84 -12.91
CA GLN A 57 22.41 7.14 -13.86
C GLN A 57 23.67 6.29 -13.59
N GLY A 58 23.86 5.79 -12.37
CA GLY A 58 24.94 4.85 -12.03
C GLY A 58 24.84 3.49 -12.73
N GLU A 59 23.69 3.18 -13.32
CA GLU A 59 23.48 1.96 -14.10
C GLU A 59 23.86 2.15 -15.58
N CYS A 60 24.20 3.36 -16.02
CA CYS A 60 24.58 3.68 -17.39
C CYS A 60 26.09 3.57 -17.63
N GLY A 61 26.47 3.08 -18.81
CA GLY A 61 27.82 3.22 -19.34
C GLY A 61 28.17 4.66 -19.75
N PRO A 62 29.42 4.93 -20.13
CA PRO A 62 29.90 6.29 -20.44
C PRO A 62 29.27 6.94 -21.68
N ASP A 63 28.63 6.15 -22.56
CA ASP A 63 27.90 6.61 -23.75
C ASP A 63 26.38 6.41 -23.59
N GLU A 64 25.90 6.24 -22.35
CA GLU A 64 24.51 5.90 -22.07
C GLU A 64 23.84 6.91 -21.15
N TYR A 65 22.52 7.06 -21.30
CA TYR A 65 21.71 7.88 -20.40
C TYR A 65 20.38 7.19 -20.10
N VAL A 66 19.86 7.47 -18.90
CA VAL A 66 18.52 7.06 -18.47
C VAL A 66 17.50 8.02 -19.06
N THR A 67 16.42 7.47 -19.62
CA THR A 67 15.28 8.25 -20.10
C THR A 67 13.97 7.53 -19.82
N ILE A 68 12.89 8.30 -19.80
CA ILE A 68 11.56 7.74 -20.00
C ILE A 68 11.37 7.32 -21.46
N CYS A 69 10.66 6.22 -21.64
CA CYS A 69 10.20 5.69 -22.91
C CYS A 69 8.69 5.43 -22.85
N ALA A 70 7.90 6.17 -23.64
CA ALA A 70 6.49 5.87 -23.86
C ALA A 70 6.38 4.75 -24.92
N ILE A 71 5.72 3.65 -24.56
CA ILE A 71 5.44 2.55 -25.46
C ILE A 71 4.00 2.70 -25.92
N VAL A 72 3.81 2.95 -27.21
CA VAL A 72 2.48 3.05 -27.80
C VAL A 72 2.25 1.82 -28.65
N LYS A 73 1.25 1.01 -28.29
CA LYS A 73 0.86 -0.20 -29.01
C LYS A 73 -0.50 -0.01 -29.65
N ASN A 74 -0.59 -0.27 -30.95
CA ASN A 74 -1.87 -0.37 -31.62
C ASN A 74 -2.54 -1.71 -31.28
N THR A 75 -3.66 -1.64 -30.58
CA THR A 75 -4.49 -2.80 -30.20
C THR A 75 -5.74 -2.94 -31.06
N SER A 76 -5.96 -2.02 -31.99
CA SER A 76 -7.04 -2.11 -32.97
C SER A 76 -6.75 -3.12 -34.08
N GLY A 77 -7.79 -3.44 -34.87
CA GLY A 77 -7.68 -4.24 -36.08
C GLY A 77 -7.30 -3.46 -37.35
N ALA A 78 -7.00 -2.15 -37.25
CA ALA A 78 -6.65 -1.31 -38.40
C ALA A 78 -5.37 -0.50 -38.14
N ALA A 79 -4.73 0.02 -39.19
CA ALA A 79 -3.60 0.92 -39.02
C ALA A 79 -4.06 2.24 -38.36
N VAL A 80 -3.26 2.73 -37.41
CA VAL A 80 -3.56 3.96 -36.64
C VAL A 80 -2.43 4.95 -36.87
N THR A 81 -2.77 6.13 -37.39
CA THR A 81 -1.82 7.24 -37.51
C THR A 81 -1.98 8.20 -36.33
N ILE A 82 -0.91 8.33 -35.54
CA ILE A 82 -0.81 9.25 -34.42
C ILE A 82 -0.14 10.52 -34.93
N ARG A 83 -0.77 11.68 -34.74
CA ARG A 83 -0.32 12.96 -35.29
C ARG A 83 0.07 13.94 -34.19
N ASP A 84 0.97 14.85 -34.52
CA ASP A 84 1.39 15.92 -33.61
C ASP A 84 1.75 15.39 -32.22
N LEU A 85 2.53 14.31 -32.19
CA LEU A 85 2.85 13.60 -30.97
C LEU A 85 3.89 14.38 -30.16
N TYR A 86 3.60 14.61 -28.89
CA TYR A 86 4.54 15.24 -27.96
C TYR A 86 4.39 14.72 -26.55
N ILE A 87 5.43 14.91 -25.76
CA ILE A 87 5.43 14.61 -24.33
C ILE A 87 5.72 15.89 -23.55
N ARG A 88 5.03 16.05 -22.42
CA ARG A 88 5.40 17.04 -21.40
C ARG A 88 5.88 16.28 -20.17
N ILE A 89 7.00 16.72 -19.60
CA ILE A 89 7.49 16.22 -18.31
C ILE A 89 7.22 17.30 -17.26
N ASP A 90 6.57 16.92 -16.17
CA ASP A 90 6.19 17.80 -15.05
C ASP A 90 5.44 19.07 -15.50
N GLY A 91 4.61 18.93 -16.54
CA GLY A 91 3.86 20.06 -17.11
C GLY A 91 4.72 21.11 -17.82
N GLY A 92 6.02 20.85 -18.01
CA GLY A 92 6.96 21.72 -18.71
C GLY A 92 6.73 21.83 -20.22
N GLU A 93 7.79 22.16 -20.95
CA GLU A 93 7.73 22.40 -22.39
C GLU A 93 7.27 21.16 -23.20
N GLU A 94 6.73 21.40 -24.39
CA GLU A 94 6.35 20.36 -25.34
C GLU A 94 7.57 19.77 -26.06
N LEU A 95 7.88 18.51 -25.77
CA LEU A 95 8.91 17.77 -26.49
C LEU A 95 8.26 16.99 -27.63
N ARG A 96 8.35 17.56 -28.84
CA ARG A 96 7.68 17.04 -30.06
C ARG A 96 8.53 16.01 -30.80
N TRP A 97 7.90 14.94 -31.26
CA TRP A 97 8.51 14.05 -32.26
C TRP A 97 8.13 14.51 -33.66
N ALA A 98 9.11 14.58 -34.57
CA ALA A 98 8.99 15.31 -35.83
C ALA A 98 8.11 14.65 -36.91
N ARG A 99 7.51 13.48 -36.65
CA ARG A 99 6.78 12.71 -37.67
C ARG A 99 5.51 12.09 -37.09
N ASP A 100 4.46 12.12 -37.90
CA ASP A 100 3.30 11.25 -37.72
C ASP A 100 3.75 9.79 -37.68
N ILE A 101 3.17 9.02 -36.77
CA ILE A 101 3.51 7.61 -36.58
C ILE A 101 2.32 6.77 -37.00
N THR A 102 2.47 6.02 -38.09
CA THR A 102 1.49 5.00 -38.48
C THR A 102 1.89 3.66 -37.87
N LEU A 103 1.06 3.14 -36.98
CA LEU A 103 1.21 1.82 -36.37
C LEU A 103 0.25 0.84 -37.03
N GLU A 104 0.80 -0.22 -37.63
CA GLU A 104 0.00 -1.36 -38.08
C GLU A 104 -0.64 -2.11 -36.88
N PRO A 105 -1.72 -2.87 -37.09
CA PRO A 105 -2.36 -3.66 -36.03
C PRO A 105 -1.35 -4.52 -35.25
N GLY A 106 -1.42 -4.45 -33.92
CA GLY A 106 -0.54 -5.19 -33.01
C GLY A 106 0.89 -4.67 -32.90
N ARG A 107 1.30 -3.66 -33.69
CA ARG A 107 2.64 -3.06 -33.61
C ARG A 107 2.73 -2.04 -32.49
N SER A 108 3.94 -1.90 -31.96
CA SER A 108 4.29 -0.88 -31.00
C SER A 108 5.44 -0.02 -31.48
N VAL A 109 5.48 1.22 -30.98
CA VAL A 109 6.63 2.12 -31.07
C VAL A 109 7.10 2.47 -29.66
N ARG A 110 8.41 2.66 -29.54
CA ARG A 110 9.06 3.20 -28.35
C ARG A 110 9.46 4.65 -28.61
N LEU A 111 9.00 5.54 -27.75
CA LEU A 111 9.18 6.97 -27.86
C LEU A 111 9.97 7.44 -26.66
N HIS A 112 11.24 7.74 -26.86
CA HIS A 112 12.11 8.21 -25.79
C HIS A 112 12.31 9.72 -25.85
N VAL A 113 12.70 10.26 -24.71
CA VAL A 113 13.15 11.65 -24.59
C VAL A 113 14.66 11.69 -24.87
N TYR A 114 15.06 12.50 -25.84
CA TYR A 114 16.46 12.57 -26.26
C TYR A 114 17.36 13.17 -25.18
N HIS A 115 18.64 12.77 -25.14
CA HIS A 115 19.66 13.27 -24.21
C HIS A 115 19.75 14.81 -24.16
N ALA A 116 19.55 15.51 -25.28
CA ALA A 116 19.52 16.98 -25.30
C ALA A 116 18.42 17.61 -24.41
N ASN A 117 17.44 16.82 -23.98
CA ASN A 117 16.34 17.19 -23.09
C ASN A 117 16.51 16.64 -21.67
N GLU A 118 17.69 16.16 -21.28
CA GLU A 118 17.95 15.56 -19.97
C GLU A 118 17.71 16.51 -18.78
N ARG A 119 17.67 17.82 -19.05
CA ARG A 119 17.26 18.83 -18.05
C ARG A 119 15.87 18.56 -17.47
N TYR A 120 15.01 17.85 -18.21
CA TYR A 120 13.69 17.42 -17.76
C TYR A 120 13.69 16.04 -17.09
N LEU A 121 14.84 15.39 -17.04
CA LEU A 121 15.06 14.02 -16.55
C LEU A 121 16.07 14.02 -15.39
N THR A 122 16.09 15.09 -14.60
CA THR A 122 16.93 15.21 -13.41
C THR A 122 16.61 14.11 -12.38
N PRO A 123 17.44 13.86 -11.37
CA PRO A 123 17.08 12.95 -10.29
C PRO A 123 15.73 13.31 -9.66
N GLY A 124 14.81 12.35 -9.59
CA GLY A 124 13.45 12.66 -9.19
C GLY A 124 12.38 11.67 -9.57
N LEU A 125 11.21 11.84 -8.96
CA LEU A 125 9.95 11.41 -9.56
C LEU A 125 9.64 12.38 -10.70
N HIS A 126 9.00 11.92 -11.76
CA HIS A 126 8.53 12.78 -12.83
C HIS A 126 7.19 12.26 -13.35
N THR A 127 6.33 13.18 -13.76
CA THR A 127 5.11 12.88 -14.50
C THR A 127 5.35 13.13 -15.97
N ALA A 128 5.17 12.10 -16.79
CA ALA A 128 5.17 12.25 -18.24
C ALA A 128 3.76 12.13 -18.78
N ALA A 129 3.34 13.11 -19.55
CA ALA A 129 2.06 13.12 -20.23
C ALA A 129 2.27 13.12 -21.74
N LEU A 130 1.76 12.09 -22.41
CA LEU A 130 1.84 11.91 -23.86
C LEU A 130 0.57 12.46 -24.50
N TYR A 131 0.74 13.33 -25.48
CA TYR A 131 -0.33 14.00 -26.19
C TYR A 131 -0.26 13.74 -27.69
N SER A 132 -1.41 13.80 -28.35
CA SER A 132 -1.54 13.76 -29.81
C SER A 132 -2.57 14.81 -30.21
N ALA A 133 -2.22 15.67 -31.16
CA ALA A 133 -3.11 16.73 -31.66
C ALA A 133 -3.73 17.63 -30.55
N GLY A 134 -3.05 17.77 -29.42
CA GLY A 134 -3.51 18.56 -28.25
C GLY A 134 -4.28 17.75 -27.20
N ASP A 135 -4.71 16.53 -27.53
CA ASP A 135 -5.43 15.66 -26.60
C ASP A 135 -4.46 14.81 -25.78
N LEU A 136 -4.70 14.70 -24.48
CA LEU A 136 -3.96 13.79 -23.60
C LEU A 136 -4.30 12.35 -23.99
N LEU A 137 -3.30 11.61 -24.46
CA LEU A 137 -3.45 10.19 -24.75
C LEU A 137 -3.33 9.35 -23.47
N SER A 138 -2.28 9.58 -22.70
CA SER A 138 -2.02 8.91 -21.43
C SER A 138 -0.95 9.67 -20.64
N SER A 139 -0.97 9.52 -19.32
CA SER A 139 0.09 10.01 -18.45
C SER A 139 0.59 8.90 -17.54
N GLY A 140 1.87 8.91 -17.26
CA GLY A 140 2.53 7.96 -16.39
C GLY A 140 3.58 8.64 -15.52
N TYR A 141 4.11 7.86 -14.58
CA TYR A 141 5.10 8.35 -13.63
C TYR A 141 6.34 7.49 -13.75
N PHE A 142 7.50 8.12 -13.59
CA PHE A 142 8.78 7.47 -13.67
C PHE A 142 9.74 8.09 -12.66
N GLY A 143 10.63 7.26 -12.11
CA GLY A 143 11.65 7.68 -11.17
C GLY A 143 13.03 7.62 -11.82
N ILE A 144 13.79 8.70 -11.70
CA ILE A 144 15.21 8.76 -12.02
C ILE A 144 15.99 8.87 -10.71
N GLY A 145 16.97 7.99 -10.54
CA GLY A 145 17.79 7.88 -9.34
C GLY A 145 18.81 9.01 -9.23
N ARG A 146 19.21 9.32 -7.99
CA ARG A 146 20.24 10.32 -7.72
C ARG A 146 21.63 9.72 -7.87
N ASP A 147 22.53 10.48 -8.47
CA ASP A 147 23.96 10.16 -8.46
C ASP A 147 24.56 10.50 -7.10
N TRP A 148 24.33 9.60 -6.14
CA TRP A 148 24.80 9.77 -4.76
C TRP A 148 26.31 9.97 -4.68
N SER A 149 27.10 9.43 -5.63
CA SER A 149 28.56 9.55 -5.61
C SER A 149 29.06 11.00 -5.75
N LYS A 150 28.28 11.88 -6.39
CA LYS A 150 28.60 13.31 -6.52
C LYS A 150 28.36 14.09 -5.22
N ILE A 151 27.47 13.59 -4.38
CA ILE A 151 27.00 14.24 -3.14
C ILE A 151 27.73 13.64 -1.93
N PHE A 152 27.75 12.31 -1.85
CA PHE A 152 28.17 11.55 -0.71
C PHE A 152 29.15 10.45 -1.10
N ARG A 153 30.31 10.42 -0.47
CA ARG A 153 31.27 9.34 -0.67
C ARG A 153 30.87 8.13 0.18
N SER A 154 30.35 7.09 -0.46
CA SER A 154 29.95 5.86 0.24
C SER A 154 31.14 5.07 0.78
N PRO A 155 31.06 4.52 2.01
CA PRO A 155 32.06 3.60 2.54
C PRO A 155 32.03 2.26 1.79
N SER A 156 33.14 1.51 1.82
CA SER A 156 33.20 0.14 1.28
C SER A 156 32.43 -0.83 2.18
N GLU A 157 32.05 -2.00 1.64
CA GLU A 157 31.41 -3.07 2.42
C GLU A 157 32.26 -3.50 3.63
N GLU A 158 33.58 -3.54 3.48
CA GLU A 158 34.52 -3.83 4.57
C GLU A 158 34.45 -2.78 5.69
N GLN A 159 34.36 -1.50 5.33
CA GLN A 159 34.23 -0.41 6.30
C GLN A 159 32.87 -0.43 7.00
N ILE A 160 31.81 -0.78 6.27
CA ILE A 160 30.46 -0.98 6.82
C ILE A 160 30.47 -2.14 7.82
N ALA A 161 31.05 -3.28 7.44
CA ALA A 161 31.13 -4.47 8.28
C ALA A 161 32.03 -4.29 9.52
N ALA A 162 33.09 -3.48 9.39
CA ALA A 162 33.97 -3.16 10.50
C ALA A 162 33.36 -2.18 11.53
N ARG A 163 32.23 -1.53 11.21
CA ARG A 163 31.58 -0.57 12.11
C ARG A 163 30.99 -1.30 13.34
N PRO A 164 31.42 -0.97 14.58
CA PRO A 164 30.86 -1.59 15.77
C PRO A 164 29.36 -1.32 15.93
N ALA A 165 28.63 -2.28 16.50
CA ALA A 165 27.18 -2.18 16.78
C ALA A 165 26.86 -1.46 18.10
N ASP A 166 27.69 -0.50 18.51
CA ASP A 166 27.62 0.18 19.81
C ASP A 166 26.72 1.43 19.80
N LYS A 167 26.60 2.06 18.63
CA LYS A 167 26.02 3.39 18.43
C LYS A 167 25.16 3.44 17.17
N ARG A 168 24.18 4.34 17.13
CA ARG A 168 23.32 4.57 15.96
C ARG A 168 24.07 5.42 14.92
N SER A 169 23.61 5.38 13.67
CA SER A 169 24.07 6.30 12.62
C SER A 169 23.47 7.69 12.84
N PRO A 170 23.95 8.73 12.15
CA PRO A 170 23.33 10.06 12.16
C PRO A 170 21.81 9.98 11.94
N TYR A 171 21.08 10.53 12.90
CA TYR A 171 19.64 10.79 12.83
C TYR A 171 19.47 12.13 12.14
N LEU A 172 18.92 12.17 10.94
CA LEU A 172 18.76 13.41 10.17
C LEU A 172 17.32 13.87 10.24
N SER A 173 17.10 15.16 10.49
CA SER A 173 15.76 15.72 10.59
C SER A 173 15.66 17.13 10.02
N THR A 174 14.46 17.48 9.56
CA THR A 174 14.07 18.85 9.24
C THR A 174 12.61 19.08 9.59
N TRP A 175 12.21 20.36 9.60
CA TRP A 175 10.84 20.81 9.75
C TRP A 175 10.37 21.51 8.49
N LEU A 176 9.26 21.06 7.92
CA LEU A 176 8.55 21.77 6.87
C LEU A 176 7.98 23.08 7.39
N SER A 177 8.11 24.14 6.60
CA SER A 177 7.66 25.50 6.96
C SER A 177 6.22 25.73 6.52
N ILE A 178 5.27 25.13 7.24
CA ILE A 178 3.83 25.26 6.98
C ILE A 178 3.27 26.53 7.64
N GLY A 179 3.68 26.81 8.87
CA GLY A 179 3.13 27.85 9.73
C GLY A 179 2.48 27.26 10.98
N GLY A 180 2.84 27.79 12.16
CA GLY A 180 2.53 27.15 13.45
C GLY A 180 1.04 26.99 13.77
N ASP A 181 0.19 27.88 13.27
CA ASP A 181 -1.26 27.89 13.54
C ASP A 181 -2.10 27.36 12.37
N VAL A 182 -1.46 26.94 11.27
CA VAL A 182 -2.16 26.44 10.08
C VAL A 182 -2.79 25.09 10.40
N ARG A 183 -4.08 24.97 10.09
CA ARG A 183 -4.88 23.76 10.29
C ARG A 183 -5.15 23.08 8.96
N TYR A 184 -5.05 21.77 8.93
CA TYR A 184 -5.29 20.98 7.72
C TYR A 184 -5.85 19.60 8.07
N ASP A 185 -6.71 19.07 7.22
CA ASP A 185 -7.39 17.78 7.42
C ASP A 185 -6.74 16.65 6.60
N ALA A 186 -5.83 16.98 5.68
CA ALA A 186 -5.02 16.00 4.98
C ALA A 186 -3.60 16.50 4.74
N TYR A 187 -2.66 15.56 4.75
CA TYR A 187 -1.25 15.77 4.46
C TYR A 187 -0.78 14.71 3.48
N SER A 188 -0.09 15.13 2.43
CA SER A 188 0.50 14.23 1.45
C SER A 188 1.97 14.56 1.21
N VAL A 189 2.77 13.52 1.01
CA VAL A 189 4.19 13.62 0.71
C VAL A 189 4.61 12.45 -0.17
N ASP A 190 5.41 12.74 -1.19
CA ASP A 190 6.10 11.70 -1.94
C ASP A 190 7.46 11.45 -1.31
N LEU A 191 7.78 10.18 -1.10
CA LEU A 191 9.06 9.75 -0.56
C LEU A 191 9.71 8.66 -1.40
N LYS A 192 11.04 8.61 -1.34
CA LYS A 192 11.88 7.55 -1.90
C LYS A 192 13.12 7.35 -1.03
N SER A 193 13.61 6.11 -0.97
CA SER A 193 14.93 5.80 -0.42
C SER A 193 15.66 4.85 -1.36
N ASP A 194 16.77 5.28 -1.96
CA ASP A 194 17.63 4.42 -2.80
C ASP A 194 18.47 3.44 -1.96
N HIS A 195 18.79 3.81 -0.71
CA HIS A 195 19.51 3.00 0.25
C HIS A 195 18.69 2.76 1.52
N ILE A 196 18.28 1.51 1.74
CA ILE A 196 17.43 1.05 2.86
C ILE A 196 18.02 -0.20 3.56
N PRO A 197 19.21 -0.13 4.18
CA PRO A 197 19.70 -1.23 4.99
C PRO A 197 18.69 -1.58 6.09
N TYR A 198 18.75 -2.81 6.60
CA TYR A 198 17.92 -3.23 7.72
C TYR A 198 17.95 -2.21 8.88
N GLY A 199 16.81 -2.01 9.53
CA GLY A 199 16.67 -1.02 10.59
C GLY A 199 16.60 0.43 10.11
N THR A 200 16.30 0.69 8.84
CA THR A 200 16.05 2.04 8.32
C THR A 200 14.63 2.47 8.64
N TYR A 201 14.45 3.68 9.16
CA TYR A 201 13.16 4.31 9.30
C TYR A 201 13.13 5.65 8.57
N SER A 202 12.23 5.76 7.60
CA SER A 202 11.91 7.00 6.89
C SER A 202 10.60 7.57 7.44
N SER A 203 10.70 8.45 8.44
CA SER A 203 9.55 9.17 8.99
C SER A 203 9.24 10.38 8.13
N VAL A 204 8.07 10.37 7.52
CA VAL A 204 7.63 11.42 6.58
C VAL A 204 6.44 12.19 7.10
N PHE A 205 6.07 11.95 8.36
CA PHE A 205 5.26 12.81 9.19
C PHE A 205 5.63 12.61 10.65
N ASN A 206 5.96 13.68 11.34
CA ASN A 206 6.00 13.78 12.79
C ASN A 206 5.47 15.16 13.15
N GLY A 207 4.29 15.23 13.75
CA GLY A 207 3.56 16.48 13.86
C GLY A 207 2.50 16.44 14.93
N TYR A 208 1.60 17.42 14.85
CA TYR A 208 0.64 17.72 15.91
C TYR A 208 -0.79 17.71 15.39
N MET A 209 -1.73 17.47 16.30
CA MET A 209 -3.16 17.66 16.09
C MET A 209 -3.76 18.65 17.09
N ASP A 210 -4.79 19.35 16.65
CA ASP A 210 -5.60 20.25 17.46
C ASP A 210 -6.34 19.48 18.57
N TYR A 211 -6.39 20.06 19.74
CA TYR A 211 -7.03 19.51 20.94
C TYR A 211 -7.98 20.53 21.57
N SER A 212 -8.36 21.56 20.82
CA SER A 212 -9.17 22.67 21.33
C SER A 212 -10.49 22.21 21.95
N SER A 213 -11.11 21.15 21.42
CA SER A 213 -12.33 20.55 21.99
C SER A 213 -12.14 19.96 23.40
N LEU A 214 -10.92 19.59 23.78
CA LEU A 214 -10.63 19.10 25.13
C LEU A 214 -10.60 20.23 26.18
N LYS A 215 -10.33 21.48 25.75
CA LYS A 215 -10.23 22.64 26.65
C LYS A 215 -11.56 23.01 27.31
N GLU A 216 -12.69 22.55 26.75
CA GLU A 216 -14.01 22.72 27.37
C GLU A 216 -14.17 21.88 28.65
N ARG A 217 -13.46 20.76 28.75
CA ARG A 217 -13.60 19.78 29.83
C ARG A 217 -12.40 19.75 30.77
N TYR A 218 -11.21 20.04 30.26
CA TYR A 218 -9.96 19.86 31.00
C TYR A 218 -9.23 21.19 31.18
N THR A 219 -8.67 21.39 32.36
CA THR A 219 -7.87 22.59 32.68
C THR A 219 -6.42 22.46 32.20
N SER A 220 -5.96 21.22 32.00
CA SER A 220 -4.67 20.91 31.38
C SER A 220 -4.80 19.70 30.45
N VAL A 221 -4.08 19.75 29.33
CA VAL A 221 -3.88 18.64 28.39
C VAL A 221 -2.38 18.50 28.21
N ASP A 222 -1.79 17.56 28.94
CA ASP A 222 -0.36 17.33 29.01
C ASP A 222 0.10 16.37 27.90
N ASN A 223 0.57 17.01 26.83
CA ASN A 223 1.70 16.58 26.00
C ASN A 223 2.37 17.86 25.43
N GLY A 224 2.59 18.86 26.29
CA GLY A 224 2.97 20.21 25.86
C GLY A 224 1.87 21.00 25.14
N GLY A 225 0.60 20.61 25.32
CA GLY A 225 -0.55 21.24 24.67
C GLY A 225 -0.61 20.98 23.17
N TYR A 226 -0.36 19.75 22.71
CA TYR A 226 -0.63 19.25 21.36
C TYR A 226 -0.84 17.73 21.42
N ILE A 227 -1.64 17.14 20.52
CA ILE A 227 -1.67 15.68 20.34
C ILE A 227 -0.60 15.33 19.32
N SER A 228 0.38 14.50 19.68
CA SER A 228 1.52 14.20 18.80
C SER A 228 1.36 12.84 18.13
N LEU A 229 1.79 12.76 16.87
CA LEU A 229 1.83 11.52 16.11
C LEU A 229 3.02 11.47 15.16
N TYR A 230 3.38 10.26 14.72
CA TYR A 230 4.32 10.05 13.64
C TYR A 230 3.93 8.89 12.74
N GLY A 231 4.39 8.95 11.49
CA GLY A 231 4.22 7.86 10.55
C GLY A 231 5.23 7.85 9.41
N GLY A 232 5.37 6.69 8.78
CA GLY A 232 6.30 6.47 7.68
C GLY A 232 6.50 5.00 7.36
N LEU A 233 7.67 4.67 6.79
CA LEU A 233 8.03 3.31 6.36
C LEU A 233 9.32 2.84 7.03
N GLN A 234 9.33 1.58 7.47
CA GLN A 234 10.45 0.93 8.13
C GLN A 234 10.95 -0.27 7.31
N GLN A 235 12.27 -0.35 7.11
CA GLN A 235 12.91 -1.57 6.66
C GLN A 235 13.16 -2.48 7.86
N GLY A 236 12.55 -3.67 7.84
CA GLY A 236 12.64 -4.66 8.91
C GLY A 236 14.08 -5.09 9.23
N ALA A 237 14.25 -5.92 10.26
CA ALA A 237 15.49 -6.65 10.45
C ALA A 237 15.64 -7.76 9.39
N GLU A 238 16.82 -8.35 9.28
CA GLU A 238 17.02 -9.50 8.40
C GLU A 238 16.03 -10.63 8.71
N GLY A 239 15.36 -11.12 7.67
CA GLY A 239 14.31 -12.15 7.79
C GLY A 239 13.01 -11.67 8.46
N LYS A 240 12.83 -10.36 8.65
CA LYS A 240 11.59 -9.75 9.16
C LYS A 240 10.96 -8.85 8.09
N PRO A 241 9.62 -8.75 8.05
CA PRO A 241 8.95 -7.89 7.09
C PRO A 241 9.30 -6.42 7.34
N SER A 242 9.34 -5.66 6.26
CA SER A 242 9.23 -4.21 6.27
C SER A 242 7.79 -3.80 6.56
N ASN A 243 7.61 -2.66 7.21
CA ASN A 243 6.30 -2.26 7.73
C ASN A 243 6.05 -0.77 7.50
N SER A 244 4.78 -0.42 7.35
CA SER A 244 4.35 0.93 7.65
C SER A 244 4.25 1.12 9.16
N ILE A 245 4.34 2.36 9.62
CA ILE A 245 4.13 2.71 11.02
C ILE A 245 3.22 3.93 11.11
N LEU A 246 2.28 3.88 12.06
CA LEU A 246 1.54 5.03 12.54
C LEU A 246 1.43 4.93 14.06
N SER A 247 1.87 5.97 14.74
CA SER A 247 1.98 6.02 16.20
C SER A 247 1.38 7.30 16.73
N PHE A 248 0.71 7.21 17.88
CA PHE A 248 0.19 8.34 18.64
C PHE A 248 0.63 8.24 20.09
N TRP A 249 1.06 9.35 20.67
CA TRP A 249 1.24 9.43 22.12
C TRP A 249 -0.10 9.48 22.84
N ASP A 250 -0.11 8.99 24.08
CA ASP A 250 -1.20 9.15 25.01
C ASP A 250 -1.46 10.63 25.30
N ILE A 251 -2.73 10.96 25.52
CA ILE A 251 -3.18 12.31 25.83
C ILE A 251 -3.57 12.34 27.31
N TYR A 252 -2.74 12.98 28.14
CA TYR A 252 -3.00 13.09 29.57
C TYR A 252 -3.82 14.36 29.83
N CYS A 253 -4.99 14.21 30.44
CA CYS A 253 -5.92 15.30 30.68
C CYS A 253 -6.17 15.47 32.17
N THR A 254 -6.17 16.69 32.68
CA THR A 254 -6.49 16.99 34.09
C THR A 254 -7.70 17.91 34.18
N ASP A 255 -8.73 17.49 34.93
CA ASP A 255 -9.94 18.30 35.15
C ASP A 255 -9.75 19.37 36.24
N ALA A 256 -10.76 20.22 36.46
CA ALA A 256 -10.70 21.29 37.47
C ALA A 256 -10.63 20.78 38.92
N ALA A 257 -10.98 19.53 39.17
CA ALA A 257 -10.88 18.89 40.48
C ALA A 257 -9.51 18.19 40.68
N GLY A 258 -8.63 18.21 39.66
CA GLY A 258 -7.31 17.58 39.70
C GLY A 258 -7.32 16.10 39.29
N ASN A 259 -8.44 15.55 38.80
CA ASN A 259 -8.47 14.15 38.35
C ASN A 259 -7.83 14.01 36.98
N THR A 260 -7.03 12.95 36.81
CA THR A 260 -6.35 12.63 35.56
C THR A 260 -7.14 11.61 34.72
N THR A 261 -7.32 11.89 33.43
CA THR A 261 -7.85 10.97 32.42
C THR A 261 -6.79 10.77 31.34
N ILE A 262 -6.51 9.52 30.97
CA ILE A 262 -5.62 9.20 29.85
C ILE A 262 -6.49 8.80 28.66
N ILE A 263 -6.40 9.56 27.56
CA ILE A 263 -7.04 9.21 26.29
C ILE A 263 -5.97 8.58 25.42
N ARG A 264 -6.11 7.26 25.19
CA ARG A 264 -5.26 6.51 24.27
C ARG A 264 -5.96 6.32 22.93
N PRO A 265 -5.38 6.76 21.80
CA PRO A 265 -5.91 6.49 20.47
C PRO A 265 -6.10 4.99 20.23
N LYS A 266 -7.20 4.63 19.56
CA LYS A 266 -7.60 3.24 19.33
C LYS A 266 -7.61 2.94 17.83
N GLN A 267 -6.85 1.94 17.43
CA GLN A 267 -6.91 1.43 16.08
C GLN A 267 -8.30 0.82 15.80
N THR A 268 -8.92 1.25 14.71
CA THR A 268 -10.22 0.77 14.25
C THR A 268 -10.12 -0.05 12.96
N TYR A 269 -8.99 0.06 12.25
CA TYR A 269 -8.71 -0.69 11.02
C TYR A 269 -7.20 -0.96 10.86
N SER A 270 -6.87 -2.09 10.25
CA SER A 270 -5.52 -2.49 9.82
C SER A 270 -5.59 -3.31 8.54
N ALA A 271 -4.69 -3.06 7.58
CA ALA A 271 -4.69 -3.69 6.26
C ALA A 271 -4.65 -5.22 6.30
N ASP A 272 -3.81 -5.75 7.17
CA ASP A 272 -3.52 -7.18 7.32
C ASP A 272 -4.11 -7.77 8.62
N GLY A 273 -4.81 -6.95 9.42
CA GLY A 273 -5.27 -7.32 10.74
C GLY A 273 -4.22 -7.20 11.85
N THR A 274 -3.04 -6.63 11.59
CA THR A 274 -2.04 -6.34 12.62
C THR A 274 -2.66 -5.46 13.70
N SER A 275 -2.65 -5.97 14.93
CA SER A 275 -3.22 -5.28 16.09
C SER A 275 -2.29 -4.18 16.59
N SER A 276 -2.87 -3.10 17.09
CA SER A 276 -2.11 -2.05 17.75
C SER A 276 -1.45 -2.56 19.03
N ALA A 277 -0.23 -2.10 19.27
CA ALA A 277 0.52 -2.33 20.49
C ALA A 277 0.78 -1.01 21.22
N PRO A 278 0.90 -1.03 22.56
CA PRO A 278 1.41 0.11 23.29
C PRO A 278 2.92 0.29 23.04
N PHE A 279 3.40 1.53 23.05
CA PHE A 279 4.83 1.82 23.18
C PHE A 279 5.14 2.55 24.48
N THR A 280 6.38 2.41 24.94
CA THR A 280 6.95 3.03 26.14
C THR A 280 8.41 3.43 25.87
N GLY A 281 9.01 4.25 26.74
CA GLY A 281 10.44 4.63 26.68
C GLY A 281 10.74 5.95 25.95
N GLU A 282 9.81 6.42 25.12
CA GLU A 282 9.81 7.76 24.51
C GLU A 282 8.56 8.58 24.91
N GLY A 283 7.96 8.21 26.05
CA GLY A 283 6.57 8.47 26.38
C GLY A 283 5.72 7.22 26.16
N ASP A 284 4.46 7.26 26.60
CA ASP A 284 3.50 6.17 26.39
C ASP A 284 2.56 6.49 25.24
N GLY A 285 2.12 5.47 24.51
CA GLY A 285 1.18 5.65 23.42
C GLY A 285 0.71 4.35 22.78
N ALA A 286 0.14 4.46 21.58
CA ALA A 286 -0.31 3.36 20.76
C ALA A 286 0.29 3.46 19.35
N HIS A 287 0.77 2.34 18.82
CA HIS A 287 1.19 2.24 17.43
C HIS A 287 0.69 0.97 16.76
N THR A 288 0.81 0.91 15.44
CA THR A 288 0.64 -0.29 14.64
C THR A 288 1.76 -0.38 13.61
N LEU A 289 2.10 -1.62 13.23
CA LEU A 289 3.19 -1.95 12.30
C LEU A 289 2.72 -2.90 11.19
N PRO A 290 1.69 -2.57 10.40
CA PRO A 290 1.22 -3.48 9.36
C PRO A 290 2.29 -3.63 8.27
N PRO A 291 2.57 -4.87 7.82
CA PRO A 291 3.56 -5.14 6.78
C PRO A 291 3.31 -4.32 5.52
N TYR A 292 4.38 -3.78 4.97
CA TYR A 292 4.37 -3.06 3.71
C TYR A 292 5.74 -3.23 3.04
N ASP A 293 5.75 -3.97 1.94
CA ASP A 293 6.98 -4.36 1.22
C ASP A 293 7.46 -3.26 0.26
N TRP A 294 7.82 -2.11 0.84
CA TRP A 294 8.42 -1.02 0.09
C TRP A 294 9.82 -1.38 -0.40
N GLN A 295 10.14 -0.95 -1.62
CA GLN A 295 11.35 -1.32 -2.33
C GLN A 295 12.30 -0.13 -2.43
N ALA A 296 13.60 -0.43 -2.36
CA ALA A 296 14.64 0.56 -2.61
C ALA A 296 14.42 1.24 -3.97
N GLY A 297 14.58 2.56 -3.98
CA GLY A 297 14.39 3.43 -5.12
C GLY A 297 12.93 3.70 -5.51
N ARG A 298 11.95 2.93 -5.06
CA ARG A 298 10.58 3.22 -5.50
C ARG A 298 10.05 4.49 -4.83
N TRP A 299 9.33 5.27 -5.62
CA TRP A 299 8.57 6.42 -5.11
C TRP A 299 7.24 5.94 -4.55
N TYR A 300 6.96 6.36 -3.33
CA TYR A 300 5.70 6.14 -2.64
C TYR A 300 5.08 7.48 -2.30
N ARG A 301 3.75 7.56 -2.35
CA ARG A 301 3.00 8.69 -1.81
C ARG A 301 2.37 8.27 -0.49
N MET A 302 2.72 8.94 0.60
CA MET A 302 1.94 8.84 1.83
C MET A 302 0.80 9.85 1.78
N LEU A 303 -0.38 9.44 2.26
CA LEU A 303 -1.48 10.34 2.60
C LEU A 303 -1.92 10.04 4.03
N LEU A 304 -1.94 11.08 4.86
CA LEU A 304 -2.66 11.09 6.12
C LEU A 304 -3.94 11.90 5.95
N ARG A 305 -5.07 11.36 6.41
CA ARG A 305 -6.38 12.01 6.26
C ARG A 305 -7.18 11.93 7.55
N CYS A 306 -7.66 13.08 8.01
CA CYS A 306 -8.64 13.19 9.08
C CYS A 306 -10.04 12.85 8.57
N GLY A 307 -10.82 12.18 9.40
CA GLY A 307 -12.23 11.91 9.17
C GLY A 307 -13.02 11.96 10.48
N THR A 308 -14.26 11.48 10.45
CA THR A 308 -15.11 11.41 11.65
C THR A 308 -15.66 10.00 11.82
N SER A 309 -15.44 9.43 13.00
CA SER A 309 -16.00 8.14 13.39
C SER A 309 -17.52 8.22 13.47
N LYS A 310 -18.22 7.40 12.69
CA LYS A 310 -19.70 7.32 12.72
C LYS A 310 -20.24 6.78 14.05
N THR A 311 -19.40 6.09 14.82
CA THR A 311 -19.80 5.44 16.08
C THR A 311 -19.58 6.35 17.29
N THR A 312 -18.46 7.07 17.34
CA THR A 312 -18.07 7.87 18.52
C THR A 312 -18.22 9.38 18.28
N GLY A 313 -18.26 9.81 17.01
CA GLY A 313 -18.14 11.22 16.62
C GLY A 313 -16.73 11.79 16.79
N ASN A 314 -15.75 10.99 17.18
CA ASN A 314 -14.36 11.44 17.31
C ASN A 314 -13.69 11.57 15.94
N THR A 315 -12.65 12.37 15.86
CA THR A 315 -11.75 12.43 14.71
C THR A 315 -11.08 11.07 14.52
N THR A 316 -11.07 10.61 13.27
CA THR A 316 -10.26 9.48 12.83
C THR A 316 -9.06 9.96 12.03
N VAL A 317 -7.96 9.22 12.06
CA VAL A 317 -6.80 9.44 11.19
C VAL A 317 -6.52 8.17 10.42
N GLU A 318 -6.53 8.27 9.10
CA GLU A 318 -6.21 7.19 8.17
C GLU A 318 -4.79 7.38 7.62
N GLN A 319 -4.04 6.28 7.51
CA GLN A 319 -2.76 6.26 6.79
C GLN A 319 -2.87 5.42 5.52
N TRP A 320 -2.39 6.01 4.43
CA TRP A 320 -2.42 5.46 3.10
C TRP A 320 -1.06 5.55 2.44
N PHE A 321 -0.71 4.53 1.66
CA PHE A 321 0.42 4.59 0.74
C PHE A 321 0.00 4.27 -0.68
N GLN A 322 0.49 5.02 -1.66
CA GLN A 322 0.45 4.67 -3.07
C GLN A 322 1.85 4.25 -3.51
N ASP A 323 2.01 3.08 -4.12
CA ASP A 323 3.19 2.84 -4.96
C ASP A 323 2.98 3.64 -6.25
N LEU A 324 3.79 4.68 -6.46
CA LEU A 324 3.60 5.61 -7.58
C LEU A 324 3.96 4.98 -8.93
N THR A 325 4.64 3.83 -8.94
CA THR A 325 4.92 3.05 -10.15
C THR A 325 3.68 2.27 -10.57
N THR A 326 3.00 1.63 -9.61
CA THR A 326 1.82 0.78 -9.89
C THR A 326 0.50 1.52 -9.82
N LYS A 327 0.48 2.70 -9.20
CA LYS A 327 -0.71 3.51 -8.87
C LYS A 327 -1.67 2.88 -7.89
N THR A 328 -1.28 1.76 -7.30
CA THR A 328 -2.06 1.06 -6.29
C THR A 328 -1.99 1.80 -4.97
N TRP A 329 -3.15 2.21 -4.47
CA TRP A 329 -3.32 2.68 -3.10
C TRP A 329 -3.51 1.50 -2.15
N THR A 330 -2.94 1.61 -0.96
CA THR A 330 -3.13 0.68 0.15
C THR A 330 -3.52 1.48 1.39
N HIS A 331 -4.69 1.17 1.95
CA HIS A 331 -5.10 1.68 3.26
C HIS A 331 -4.39 0.89 4.33
N MET A 332 -3.47 1.49 5.08
CA MET A 332 -2.66 0.77 6.06
C MET A 332 -3.39 0.59 7.38
N CYS A 333 -3.91 1.67 7.93
CA CYS A 333 -4.62 1.65 9.20
C CYS A 333 -5.49 2.88 9.41
N THR A 334 -6.42 2.77 10.35
CA THR A 334 -7.20 3.91 10.87
C THR A 334 -7.14 3.91 12.39
N TYR A 335 -6.97 5.09 12.98
CA TYR A 335 -7.13 5.33 14.41
C TYR A 335 -8.33 6.23 14.67
N ASP A 336 -9.15 5.90 15.66
CA ASP A 336 -10.00 6.85 16.38
C ASP A 336 -9.16 7.46 17.50
N ILE A 337 -8.90 8.77 17.45
CA ILE A 337 -7.95 9.40 18.37
C ILE A 337 -8.56 9.72 19.74
N GLY A 338 -9.85 9.46 19.94
CA GLY A 338 -10.54 9.76 21.20
C GLY A 338 -10.93 11.22 21.42
N VAL A 339 -10.73 12.07 20.41
CA VAL A 339 -10.95 13.53 20.47
C VAL A 339 -11.84 13.96 19.32
N LYS A 340 -12.82 14.84 19.56
CA LYS A 340 -13.72 15.38 18.54
C LYS A 340 -13.16 16.63 17.89
N ASP A 341 -13.60 16.92 16.67
CA ASP A 341 -13.33 18.18 15.96
C ASP A 341 -11.84 18.56 15.90
N SER A 342 -10.99 17.53 15.80
CA SER A 342 -9.54 17.64 15.69
C SER A 342 -9.09 17.55 14.23
N CYS A 343 -7.95 18.16 13.93
CA CYS A 343 -7.27 18.19 12.64
C CYS A 343 -5.76 18.30 12.87
N PHE A 344 -4.94 18.12 11.83
CA PHE A 344 -3.51 18.39 11.94
C PHE A 344 -3.26 19.90 12.09
N VAL A 345 -2.19 20.25 12.79
CA VAL A 345 -1.80 21.65 13.01
C VAL A 345 -0.30 21.84 12.97
N GLY A 346 0.11 22.96 12.37
CA GLY A 346 1.47 23.45 12.48
C GLY A 346 2.46 22.81 11.51
N ASN A 347 3.74 22.97 11.85
CA ASN A 347 4.84 22.41 11.06
C ASN A 347 4.94 20.88 11.25
N VAL A 348 5.45 20.20 10.23
CA VAL A 348 5.69 18.75 10.26
C VAL A 348 7.19 18.49 10.20
N ALA A 349 7.69 17.65 11.10
CA ALA A 349 9.03 17.12 11.05
C ALA A 349 9.11 15.88 10.15
N LEU A 350 10.22 15.76 9.43
CA LEU A 350 10.61 14.57 8.67
C LEU A 350 11.99 14.14 9.14
N PHE A 351 12.22 12.84 9.23
CA PHE A 351 13.51 12.31 9.63
C PHE A 351 13.86 10.95 9.02
N SER A 352 15.17 10.72 8.91
CA SER A 352 15.77 9.43 8.59
C SER A 352 16.54 8.91 9.80
N GLU A 353 16.18 7.71 10.25
CA GLU A 353 16.74 7.09 11.45
C GLU A 353 17.29 5.67 11.16
N ASN A 354 18.36 5.31 11.86
CA ASN A 354 18.68 3.91 12.12
C ASN A 354 18.17 3.49 13.52
N TYR A 355 17.20 2.59 13.58
CA TYR A 355 16.67 2.10 14.85
C TYR A 355 17.36 0.83 15.35
N LEU A 356 18.23 0.19 14.54
CA LEU A 356 18.99 -1.03 14.87
C LEU A 356 20.50 -0.80 14.79
N LYS A 357 21.17 -0.73 15.95
CA LYS A 357 22.60 -0.40 16.04
C LYS A 357 23.50 -1.35 15.22
N GLN A 358 23.14 -2.63 15.09
CA GLN A 358 23.93 -3.59 14.30
C GLN A 358 24.03 -3.27 12.80
N TYR A 359 23.11 -2.45 12.27
CA TYR A 359 23.12 -2.03 10.88
C TYR A 359 23.58 -0.58 10.71
N ALA A 360 24.13 0.06 11.76
CA ALA A 360 24.51 1.47 11.74
C ALA A 360 25.53 1.82 10.66
N GLY A 361 26.41 0.89 10.26
CA GLY A 361 27.37 1.12 9.19
C GLY A 361 26.73 1.36 7.82
N GLY A 362 25.53 0.82 7.56
CA GLY A 362 24.87 0.93 6.26
C GLY A 362 24.57 2.38 5.86
N VAL A 363 24.65 2.65 4.56
CA VAL A 363 24.24 3.93 3.97
C VAL A 363 22.71 3.98 3.93
N ARG A 364 22.13 5.10 4.36
CA ARG A 364 20.69 5.35 4.39
C ARG A 364 20.39 6.63 3.65
N SER A 365 19.36 6.64 2.82
CA SER A 365 18.92 7.83 2.10
C SER A 365 17.44 8.08 2.30
N LEU A 366 17.02 9.34 2.28
CA LEU A 366 15.63 9.75 2.21
C LEU A 366 15.52 10.93 1.26
N GLU A 367 14.66 10.82 0.26
CA GLU A 367 14.27 11.89 -0.65
C GLU A 367 12.78 12.15 -0.51
N PHE A 368 12.37 13.43 -0.55
CA PHE A 368 10.96 13.81 -0.49
C PHE A 368 10.64 15.06 -1.31
N THR A 369 9.41 15.10 -1.82
CA THR A 369 8.85 16.18 -2.66
C THR A 369 7.32 16.14 -2.64
N ASN A 370 6.67 17.02 -3.42
CA ASN A 370 5.22 17.09 -3.59
C ASN A 370 4.49 17.13 -2.25
N VAL A 371 5.10 17.82 -1.27
CA VAL A 371 4.53 17.96 0.05
C VAL A 371 3.36 18.91 -0.06
N ARG A 372 2.20 18.48 0.43
CA ARG A 372 0.96 19.24 0.34
C ARG A 372 0.10 19.06 1.57
N ILE A 373 -0.63 20.12 1.90
CA ILE A 373 -1.66 20.12 2.93
C ILE A 373 -3.01 20.48 2.32
N HIS A 374 -4.09 19.92 2.85
CA HIS A 374 -5.44 20.30 2.48
C HIS A 374 -6.05 21.17 3.58
N THR A 375 -6.35 22.41 3.22
CA THR A 375 -6.95 23.43 4.08
C THR A 375 -8.39 23.71 3.64
N ASP A 376 -9.07 24.63 4.30
CA ASP A 376 -10.36 25.16 3.85
C ASP A 376 -10.26 25.90 2.50
N GLU A 377 -9.09 26.41 2.14
CA GLU A 377 -8.78 26.98 0.82
C GLU A 377 -8.43 25.92 -0.24
N GLY A 378 -8.40 24.64 0.13
CA GLY A 378 -8.02 23.52 -0.71
C GLY A 378 -6.56 23.09 -0.54
N TRP A 379 -6.03 22.40 -1.55
CA TRP A 379 -4.66 21.88 -1.52
C TRP A 379 -3.63 22.98 -1.73
N GLN A 380 -2.66 23.05 -0.83
CA GLN A 380 -1.55 24.00 -0.85
C GLN A 380 -0.22 23.25 -0.85
N ASP A 381 0.72 23.72 -1.66
CA ASP A 381 2.07 23.19 -1.72
C ASP A 381 2.91 23.68 -0.53
N VAL A 382 3.72 22.79 0.02
CA VAL A 382 4.69 23.09 1.08
C VAL A 382 6.09 22.90 0.51
N THR A 383 6.69 24.00 0.05
CA THR A 383 7.91 23.99 -0.75
C THR A 383 9.17 24.31 0.02
N ASP A 384 9.08 24.52 1.34
CA ASP A 384 10.15 25.10 2.14
C ASP A 384 10.43 24.27 3.40
N THR A 385 11.70 24.04 3.67
CA THR A 385 12.17 23.40 4.91
C THR A 385 13.01 24.35 5.74
N ASN A 386 13.03 24.11 7.05
CA ASN A 386 14.05 24.64 7.92
C ASN A 386 15.37 23.88 7.72
N TYR A 387 16.40 24.25 8.50
CA TYR A 387 17.69 23.58 8.49
C TYR A 387 17.53 22.07 8.59
N ILE A 388 18.20 21.35 7.70
CA ILE A 388 18.38 19.90 7.85
C ILE A 388 19.59 19.70 8.74
N TYR A 389 19.40 19.04 9.88
CA TYR A 389 20.49 18.80 10.83
C TYR A 389 20.47 17.36 11.31
N SER A 390 21.64 16.88 11.74
CA SER A 390 21.67 15.68 12.55
C SER A 390 21.25 16.00 13.98
N ARG A 391 20.16 15.39 14.47
CA ARG A 391 19.66 15.63 15.82
C ARG A 391 20.62 15.02 16.84
N VAL A 392 21.25 15.88 17.63
CA VAL A 392 21.85 15.55 18.92
C VAL A 392 20.99 16.29 19.94
N ASP A 393 20.33 15.60 20.86
CA ASP A 393 19.49 16.26 21.85
C ASP A 393 20.32 17.15 22.80
N LYS A 394 19.72 18.23 23.29
CA LYS A 394 20.38 19.24 24.15
C LYS A 394 20.85 18.68 25.51
N ASP A 395 20.35 17.51 25.89
CA ASP A 395 20.66 16.83 27.16
C ASP A 395 21.67 15.67 26.99
N GLY A 396 22.22 15.46 25.78
CA GLY A 396 23.30 14.49 25.54
C GLY A 396 22.86 13.01 25.51
N VAL A 397 21.56 12.73 25.46
CA VAL A 397 20.99 11.38 25.33
C VAL A 397 21.01 10.86 23.88
N LEU A 398 21.65 11.59 22.96
CA LEU A 398 22.22 11.08 21.70
C LEU A 398 23.75 11.26 21.59
N GLY A 399 24.48 11.17 22.71
CA GLY A 399 25.94 10.91 22.70
C GLY A 399 26.36 9.60 22.00
N ASP A 400 25.37 8.85 21.52
CA ASP A 400 25.42 7.56 20.83
C ASP A 400 25.24 7.66 19.30
N ILE A 401 25.30 8.86 18.72
CA ILE A 401 25.24 9.06 17.27
C ILE A 401 26.62 9.42 16.73
N TYR A 402 27.11 8.65 15.77
CA TYR A 402 28.42 8.85 15.16
C TYR A 402 28.42 8.38 13.71
N GLY A 403 29.02 9.17 12.82
CA GLY A 403 29.13 8.83 11.41
C GLY A 403 29.25 10.04 10.51
N SER A 404 28.85 9.87 9.25
CA SER A 404 28.91 10.88 8.20
C SER A 404 27.52 11.10 7.61
N TRP A 405 27.21 12.33 7.21
CA TRP A 405 25.93 12.64 6.59
C TRP A 405 26.03 13.86 5.67
N ASP A 406 25.06 13.97 4.77
CA ASP A 406 24.85 15.14 3.92
C ASP A 406 23.35 15.34 3.65
N ALA A 407 22.97 16.55 3.26
CA ALA A 407 21.60 16.90 2.95
C ALA A 407 21.54 18.15 2.08
N GLY A 408 20.43 18.33 1.37
CA GLY A 408 20.24 19.48 0.49
C GLY A 408 18.95 19.40 -0.29
N ALA A 409 18.87 20.21 -1.34
CA ALA A 409 17.80 20.16 -2.32
C ALA A 409 18.36 20.34 -3.74
N ASP A 410 17.65 19.81 -4.72
CA ASP A 410 17.71 20.28 -6.11
C ASP A 410 16.46 21.10 -6.44
N GLU A 411 16.17 21.33 -7.73
CA GLU A 411 15.01 22.11 -8.16
C GLU A 411 13.69 21.58 -7.59
N ASN A 412 13.56 20.27 -7.39
CA ASN A 412 12.29 19.65 -7.07
C ASN A 412 12.32 18.64 -5.92
N THR A 413 13.45 18.37 -5.28
CA THR A 413 13.54 17.35 -4.23
C THR A 413 14.50 17.72 -3.14
N PHE A 414 14.03 17.56 -1.91
CA PHE A 414 14.86 17.54 -0.72
C PHE A 414 15.47 16.16 -0.56
N TYR A 415 16.70 16.09 -0.06
CA TYR A 415 17.38 14.83 0.21
C TYR A 415 18.16 14.84 1.52
N MET A 416 18.29 13.65 2.09
CA MET A 416 19.09 13.32 3.27
C MET A 416 19.85 12.03 3.00
N ILE A 417 21.12 11.95 3.40
CA ILE A 417 21.93 10.73 3.32
C ILE A 417 22.85 10.60 4.54
N SER A 418 22.93 9.41 5.13
CA SER A 418 23.77 9.14 6.30
C SER A 418 24.38 7.75 6.31
N THR A 419 25.45 7.59 7.08
CA THR A 419 26.06 6.30 7.46
C THR A 419 26.70 6.44 8.83
N GLY A 420 26.77 5.36 9.60
CA GLY A 420 27.54 5.29 10.84
C GLY A 420 29.06 5.33 10.66
N VAL A 421 29.58 5.30 9.42
CA VAL A 421 31.01 5.36 9.12
C VAL A 421 31.50 6.83 9.06
N PRO A 422 32.50 7.24 9.86
CA PRO A 422 32.97 8.64 9.93
C PRO A 422 33.88 9.04 8.76
N GLY A 423 34.04 10.36 8.57
CA GLY A 423 35.06 10.95 7.69
C GLY A 423 34.60 11.38 6.28
N TRP A 424 33.28 11.39 6.02
CA TRP A 424 32.77 11.45 4.64
C TRP A 424 31.64 12.46 4.36
N GLY A 425 31.13 13.19 5.36
CA GLY A 425 30.03 14.17 5.17
C GLY A 425 30.53 15.59 4.92
N ARG A 426 29.91 16.35 4.00
CA ARG A 426 30.30 17.75 3.71
C ARG A 426 29.47 18.75 4.51
N THR A 427 28.17 18.51 4.70
CA THR A 427 27.23 19.35 5.49
C THR A 427 27.05 20.80 5.00
N GLU A 428 27.53 21.11 3.79
CA GLU A 428 27.56 22.46 3.22
C GLU A 428 26.19 22.93 2.67
N GLY A 429 25.25 22.01 2.41
CA GLY A 429 23.92 22.27 1.82
C GLY A 429 22.74 22.31 2.80
N THR A 430 23.01 22.49 4.09
CA THR A 430 22.04 22.21 5.19
C THR A 430 21.17 23.39 5.63
N GLY A 431 21.17 24.47 4.86
CA GLY A 431 20.43 25.71 5.15
C GLY A 431 18.90 25.55 5.12
N LYS A 432 18.19 26.68 5.14
CA LYS A 432 16.79 26.69 4.69
C LYS A 432 16.78 26.40 3.20
N LEU A 433 15.94 25.47 2.78
CA LEU A 433 15.89 24.99 1.41
C LEU A 433 14.48 25.18 0.87
N THR A 434 14.41 25.48 -0.43
CA THR A 434 13.17 25.63 -1.17
C THR A 434 13.25 24.78 -2.43
N ILE A 435 12.13 24.19 -2.81
CA ILE A 435 11.97 23.45 -4.08
C ILE A 435 10.74 23.95 -4.83
N GLN A 436 10.56 23.47 -6.04
CA GLN A 436 9.27 23.51 -6.73
C GLN A 436 8.66 22.10 -6.71
N ASN A 437 7.41 21.99 -6.28
CA ASN A 437 6.68 20.74 -6.42
C ASN A 437 6.55 20.38 -7.91
N ARG A 438 6.67 19.08 -8.21
CA ARG A 438 6.73 18.55 -9.59
C ARG A 438 5.36 18.41 -10.21
N GLU A 439 4.40 18.11 -9.35
CA GLU A 439 3.00 18.03 -9.72
C GLU A 439 2.31 19.35 -9.36
N SER A 440 1.23 19.65 -10.06
CA SER A 440 0.29 20.71 -9.70
C SER A 440 -1.10 20.13 -9.46
N GLY A 441 -1.93 20.85 -8.70
CA GLY A 441 -3.29 20.45 -8.37
C GLY A 441 -3.37 19.48 -7.18
N ALA A 442 -4.58 18.98 -6.94
CA ALA A 442 -4.83 18.05 -5.84
C ALA A 442 -3.99 16.77 -6.02
N PRO A 443 -3.30 16.26 -4.99
CA PRO A 443 -2.84 14.89 -5.03
C PRO A 443 -4.03 14.01 -5.38
N LEU A 444 -3.84 13.08 -6.33
CA LEU A 444 -4.84 12.07 -6.64
C LEU A 444 -5.23 11.40 -5.33
N ALA A 445 -6.41 11.73 -4.80
CA ALA A 445 -6.88 11.11 -3.58
C ALA A 445 -7.02 9.61 -3.85
N PRO A 446 -6.79 8.73 -2.86
CA PRO A 446 -7.37 7.41 -2.94
C PRO A 446 -8.86 7.63 -3.19
N THR A 447 -9.36 7.19 -4.34
CA THR A 447 -10.77 6.84 -4.43
C THR A 447 -11.01 5.99 -3.19
N GLU A 448 -12.00 6.35 -2.36
CA GLU A 448 -12.32 5.64 -1.12
C GLU A 448 -12.00 4.16 -1.29
N PRO A 449 -11.36 3.51 -0.28
CA PRO A 449 -11.11 2.10 -0.40
C PRO A 449 -12.43 1.49 -0.79
N VAL A 450 -12.49 0.93 -2.00
CA VAL A 450 -13.27 -0.28 -2.16
C VAL A 450 -12.51 -1.22 -1.23
N ALA A 451 -12.90 -1.21 0.07
CA ALA A 451 -12.46 -2.19 1.05
C ALA A 451 -12.43 -3.48 0.27
N PRO A 452 -11.25 -4.13 0.11
CA PRO A 452 -10.99 -5.07 -0.97
C PRO A 452 -12.25 -5.86 -1.11
N THR A 453 -13.00 -5.61 -2.20
CA THR A 453 -14.25 -6.31 -2.37
C THR A 453 -13.75 -7.73 -2.48
N GLN A 454 -13.83 -8.49 -1.37
CA GLN A 454 -14.38 -9.81 -1.46
C GLN A 454 -15.56 -9.60 -2.39
N PRO A 455 -15.49 -10.10 -3.64
CA PRO A 455 -16.41 -9.72 -4.70
C PRO A 455 -17.76 -9.68 -4.05
N GLN A 456 -18.36 -8.47 -3.95
CA GLN A 456 -19.51 -8.27 -3.09
C GLN A 456 -20.55 -9.20 -3.66
N GLN A 457 -20.71 -10.34 -2.98
CA GLN A 457 -21.47 -11.43 -3.51
C GLN A 457 -22.88 -10.86 -3.64
N PRO A 458 -23.51 -10.96 -4.82
CA PRO A 458 -24.88 -10.51 -4.97
C PRO A 458 -25.69 -11.02 -3.78
N SER A 459 -26.46 -10.14 -3.11
CA SER A 459 -27.24 -10.53 -1.92
C SER A 459 -28.26 -11.64 -2.23
N SER A 460 -28.46 -11.94 -3.52
CA SER A 460 -29.16 -13.09 -4.04
C SER A 460 -28.66 -13.49 -5.43
N GLY A 461 -28.80 -14.76 -5.79
CA GLY A 461 -28.49 -15.26 -7.13
C GLY A 461 -28.73 -16.75 -7.26
N THR A 462 -28.10 -17.41 -8.24
CA THR A 462 -28.13 -18.86 -8.39
C THR A 462 -26.85 -19.48 -7.83
N ALA A 463 -27.01 -20.41 -6.90
CA ALA A 463 -25.96 -21.28 -6.40
C ALA A 463 -26.04 -22.61 -7.16
N TYR A 464 -24.92 -23.03 -7.72
CA TYR A 464 -24.85 -24.23 -8.54
C TYR A 464 -24.51 -25.43 -7.67
N ALA A 465 -25.22 -26.54 -7.82
CA ALA A 465 -24.84 -27.76 -7.11
C ALA A 465 -23.41 -28.16 -7.55
N SER A 466 -22.48 -28.26 -6.61
CA SER A 466 -21.08 -28.51 -6.93
C SER A 466 -20.87 -30.00 -7.23
N THR A 467 -20.29 -30.28 -8.39
CA THR A 467 -19.92 -31.64 -8.84
C THR A 467 -18.42 -31.92 -8.64
N GLN A 468 -17.74 -31.08 -7.86
CA GLN A 468 -16.29 -31.20 -7.67
C GLN A 468 -15.98 -32.37 -6.73
N LYS A 469 -14.91 -33.11 -7.07
CA LYS A 469 -14.33 -34.10 -6.15
C LYS A 469 -13.72 -33.36 -4.96
N VAL A 470 -13.95 -33.87 -3.75
CA VAL A 470 -13.33 -33.35 -2.53
C VAL A 470 -12.51 -34.45 -1.88
N THR A 471 -11.31 -34.11 -1.43
CA THR A 471 -10.50 -34.97 -0.57
C THR A 471 -10.24 -34.30 0.77
N VAL A 472 -10.38 -35.02 1.87
CA VAL A 472 -9.95 -34.60 3.21
C VAL A 472 -8.77 -35.49 3.60
N ASP A 473 -7.59 -34.89 3.79
CA ASP A 473 -6.33 -35.60 4.06
C ASP A 473 -6.08 -36.78 3.09
N GLY A 474 -6.35 -36.52 1.81
CA GLY A 474 -6.20 -37.49 0.72
C GLY A 474 -7.32 -38.53 0.60
N LYS A 475 -8.29 -38.58 1.53
CA LYS A 475 -9.45 -39.47 1.46
C LYS A 475 -10.60 -38.80 0.71
N ALA A 476 -11.19 -39.49 -0.26
CA ALA A 476 -12.33 -38.97 -1.00
C ALA A 476 -13.55 -38.84 -0.08
N VAL A 477 -14.19 -37.67 -0.10
CA VAL A 477 -15.43 -37.38 0.64
C VAL A 477 -16.42 -36.73 -0.31
N GLU A 478 -17.67 -37.18 -0.26
CA GLU A 478 -18.76 -36.59 -1.02
C GLU A 478 -19.51 -35.58 -0.14
N PHE A 479 -19.44 -34.30 -0.50
CA PHE A 479 -20.20 -33.24 0.16
C PHE A 479 -21.36 -32.78 -0.73
N GLN A 480 -22.49 -32.46 -0.10
CA GLN A 480 -23.57 -31.73 -0.77
C GLN A 480 -23.27 -30.24 -0.71
N MET A 481 -22.35 -29.78 -1.57
CA MET A 481 -21.85 -28.41 -1.60
C MET A 481 -22.38 -27.63 -2.80
N TYR A 482 -22.31 -26.30 -2.71
CA TYR A 482 -22.75 -25.40 -3.76
C TYR A 482 -21.63 -24.45 -4.15
N ALA A 483 -21.59 -24.07 -5.42
CA ALA A 483 -20.62 -23.12 -5.94
C ALA A 483 -21.33 -21.86 -6.44
N LEU A 484 -20.76 -20.69 -6.11
CA LEU A 484 -21.11 -19.45 -6.77
C LEU A 484 -20.08 -19.17 -7.85
N LYS A 485 -20.55 -18.91 -9.08
CA LYS A 485 -19.68 -18.63 -10.22
C LYS A 485 -19.42 -17.13 -10.33
N ASP A 486 -18.17 -16.76 -10.55
CA ASP A 486 -17.81 -15.39 -10.94
C ASP A 486 -18.15 -15.12 -12.43
N ALA A 487 -17.90 -13.89 -12.90
CA ALA A 487 -18.15 -13.49 -14.29
C ALA A 487 -17.32 -14.30 -15.31
N SER A 488 -16.23 -14.91 -14.87
CA SER A 488 -15.34 -15.76 -15.67
C SER A 488 -15.71 -17.25 -15.59
N GLY A 489 -16.73 -17.60 -14.80
CA GLY A 489 -17.21 -18.97 -14.60
C GLY A 489 -16.48 -19.75 -13.51
N ASN A 490 -15.55 -19.13 -12.76
CA ASN A 490 -14.84 -19.80 -11.67
C ASN A 490 -15.76 -19.97 -10.46
N GLY A 491 -15.79 -21.18 -9.89
CA GLY A 491 -16.64 -21.51 -8.75
C GLY A 491 -15.98 -21.27 -7.40
N THR A 492 -16.63 -20.52 -6.52
CA THR A 492 -16.33 -20.46 -5.08
C THR A 492 -17.21 -21.47 -4.35
N ASN A 493 -16.62 -22.41 -3.60
CA ASN A 493 -17.37 -23.48 -2.92
C ASN A 493 -17.89 -23.06 -1.53
N TYR A 494 -19.14 -23.44 -1.26
CA TYR A 494 -19.88 -23.22 -0.03
C TYR A 494 -20.36 -24.57 0.52
N ILE A 495 -20.22 -24.75 1.83
CA ILE A 495 -20.43 -26.03 2.51
C ILE A 495 -21.29 -25.84 3.77
N LYS A 496 -22.10 -26.85 4.12
CA LYS A 496 -22.79 -26.88 5.41
C LYS A 496 -21.76 -27.05 6.53
N LEU A 497 -21.82 -26.15 7.50
CA LEU A 497 -20.90 -26.12 8.63
C LEU A 497 -20.87 -27.45 9.42
N ARG A 498 -22.04 -28.05 9.66
CA ARG A 498 -22.16 -29.33 10.38
C ARG A 498 -21.64 -30.53 9.58
N ASP A 499 -21.79 -30.51 8.25
CA ASP A 499 -21.23 -31.56 7.40
C ASP A 499 -19.70 -31.52 7.45
N LEU A 500 -19.12 -30.32 7.41
CA LEU A 500 -17.68 -30.16 7.55
C LEU A 500 -17.20 -30.59 8.94
N ALA A 501 -17.85 -30.14 10.01
CA ALA A 501 -17.50 -30.53 11.38
C ALA A 501 -17.57 -32.04 11.60
N TYR A 502 -18.58 -32.70 11.03
CA TYR A 502 -18.75 -34.15 11.07
C TYR A 502 -17.62 -34.91 10.37
N VAL A 503 -17.17 -34.41 9.22
CA VAL A 503 -16.08 -35.05 8.47
C VAL A 503 -14.71 -34.77 9.07
N LEU A 504 -14.50 -33.59 9.66
CA LEU A 504 -13.23 -33.23 10.31
C LEU A 504 -13.11 -33.78 11.74
N ASP A 505 -14.16 -34.41 12.28
CA ASP A 505 -14.12 -34.98 13.63
C ASP A 505 -13.00 -36.03 13.76
N GLY A 506 -12.14 -35.86 14.76
CA GLY A 506 -10.95 -36.70 14.96
C GLY A 506 -9.74 -36.35 14.08
N THR A 507 -9.78 -35.30 13.26
CA THR A 507 -8.61 -34.76 12.53
C THR A 507 -7.92 -33.64 13.34
N GLU A 508 -6.75 -33.15 12.87
CA GLU A 508 -6.05 -32.03 13.52
C GLU A 508 -6.85 -30.72 13.48
N ALA A 509 -7.76 -30.58 12.50
CA ALA A 509 -8.63 -29.42 12.33
C ALA A 509 -10.08 -29.67 12.79
N GLN A 510 -10.30 -30.61 13.71
CA GLN A 510 -11.62 -30.83 14.31
C GLN A 510 -12.14 -29.57 15.02
N PHE A 511 -13.46 -29.38 15.03
CA PHE A 511 -14.11 -28.29 15.74
C PHE A 511 -15.55 -28.64 16.10
N SER A 512 -16.06 -28.08 17.19
CA SER A 512 -17.47 -28.24 17.58
C SER A 512 -18.32 -27.08 17.06
N VAL A 513 -19.62 -27.33 16.86
CA VAL A 513 -20.59 -26.32 16.41
C VAL A 513 -21.66 -26.12 17.49
N GLY A 514 -21.80 -24.89 17.97
CA GLY A 514 -22.81 -24.47 18.94
C GLY A 514 -23.82 -23.46 18.36
N TYR A 515 -24.95 -23.35 19.04
CA TYR A 515 -25.96 -22.33 18.76
C TYR A 515 -26.65 -21.86 20.05
N ASP A 516 -26.42 -20.60 20.42
CA ASP A 516 -26.99 -19.93 21.61
C ASP A 516 -27.83 -18.68 21.23
N GLY A 517 -28.35 -18.67 20.01
CA GLY A 517 -28.90 -17.47 19.36
C GLY A 517 -27.89 -16.81 18.40
N ARG A 518 -26.62 -17.23 18.44
CA ARG A 518 -25.62 -17.03 17.38
C ARG A 518 -24.88 -18.34 17.13
N ILE A 519 -24.30 -18.49 15.94
CA ILE A 519 -23.46 -19.65 15.63
C ILE A 519 -22.11 -19.46 16.34
N SER A 520 -21.65 -20.50 17.02
CA SER A 520 -20.33 -20.56 17.63
C SER A 520 -19.56 -21.80 17.16
N LEU A 521 -18.25 -21.63 16.97
CA LEU A 521 -17.29 -22.67 16.61
C LEU A 521 -16.22 -22.70 17.70
N THR A 522 -15.85 -23.90 18.13
CA THR A 522 -14.72 -24.07 19.06
C THR A 522 -13.69 -24.99 18.41
N ALA A 523 -12.54 -24.43 18.03
CA ALA A 523 -11.47 -25.17 17.38
C ALA A 523 -10.85 -26.20 18.33
N GLY A 524 -10.43 -27.35 17.79
CA GLY A 524 -9.84 -28.45 18.53
C GLY A 524 -10.82 -29.24 19.40
N GLN A 525 -12.10 -28.86 19.49
CA GLN A 525 -13.13 -29.62 20.22
C GLN A 525 -13.81 -30.64 19.30
N PRO A 526 -14.07 -31.87 19.77
CA PRO A 526 -14.73 -32.90 18.97
C PRO A 526 -16.18 -32.50 18.65
N TYR A 527 -16.64 -32.90 17.47
CA TYR A 527 -18.01 -32.64 17.03
C TYR A 527 -18.94 -33.75 17.50
N THR A 528 -20.06 -33.39 18.13
CA THR A 528 -21.12 -34.35 18.46
C THR A 528 -22.19 -34.31 17.37
N ALA A 529 -22.38 -35.43 16.67
CA ALA A 529 -23.41 -35.55 15.63
C ALA A 529 -24.81 -35.26 16.19
N ALA A 530 -25.54 -34.38 15.51
CA ALA A 530 -26.90 -33.95 15.85
C ALA A 530 -27.96 -34.68 15.02
N GLY A 531 -27.55 -35.44 14.00
CA GLY A 531 -28.44 -36.09 13.05
C GLY A 531 -28.75 -35.18 11.86
N GLY A 532 -28.75 -35.76 10.65
CA GLY A 532 -29.00 -35.04 9.39
C GLY A 532 -27.73 -34.47 8.72
N GLU A 533 -26.55 -34.67 9.31
CA GLU A 533 -25.28 -34.40 8.62
C GLU A 533 -25.21 -35.16 7.30
N MET A 534 -24.52 -34.56 6.32
CA MET A 534 -24.34 -35.11 4.98
C MET A 534 -25.64 -35.30 4.18
N THR A 535 -26.77 -34.78 4.67
CA THR A 535 -28.07 -34.81 3.99
C THR A 535 -28.66 -33.41 3.82
N THR A 536 -29.33 -33.16 2.71
CA THR A 536 -30.07 -31.92 2.46
C THR A 536 -31.40 -32.30 1.79
N PRO A 537 -32.52 -31.60 2.05
CA PRO A 537 -33.84 -31.99 1.56
C PRO A 537 -34.09 -31.56 0.10
N PHE A 538 -33.04 -31.23 -0.65
CA PHE A 538 -33.14 -30.74 -2.01
C PHE A 538 -31.93 -31.12 -2.88
N SER A 539 -32.08 -31.02 -4.19
CA SER A 539 -31.01 -31.23 -5.17
C SER A 539 -31.07 -30.20 -6.30
N GLY A 540 -30.04 -30.20 -7.14
CA GLY A 540 -29.91 -29.27 -8.27
C GLY A 540 -29.55 -27.84 -7.85
N ASP A 541 -29.43 -26.95 -8.83
CA ASP A 541 -29.14 -25.53 -8.59
C ASP A 541 -30.25 -24.86 -7.77
N ARG A 542 -29.87 -23.92 -6.91
CA ARG A 542 -30.77 -23.27 -5.96
C ARG A 542 -30.63 -21.75 -6.01
N THR A 543 -31.73 -21.04 -5.84
CA THR A 543 -31.66 -19.61 -5.53
C THR A 543 -31.06 -19.47 -4.14
N TYR A 544 -30.11 -18.56 -4.00
CA TYR A 544 -29.55 -18.21 -2.70
C TYR A 544 -29.91 -16.78 -2.34
N THR A 545 -29.95 -16.53 -1.03
CA THR A 545 -29.70 -15.20 -0.46
C THR A 545 -28.37 -15.27 0.30
N GLY A 546 -27.63 -14.18 0.42
CA GLY A 546 -26.30 -14.27 1.05
C GLY A 546 -25.77 -12.95 1.56
N GLY A 547 -24.63 -13.02 2.22
CA GLY A 547 -23.96 -11.86 2.78
C GLY A 547 -22.92 -12.24 3.83
N ALA A 548 -22.40 -11.20 4.49
CA ALA A 548 -21.54 -11.33 5.65
C ALA A 548 -22.35 -11.88 6.85
N GLN A 549 -21.84 -12.94 7.46
CA GLN A 549 -22.39 -13.54 8.67
C GLN A 549 -21.33 -13.55 9.75
N THR A 550 -21.64 -12.95 10.90
CA THR A 550 -20.76 -12.99 12.08
C THR A 550 -20.96 -14.30 12.83
N VAL A 551 -19.86 -15.02 13.04
CA VAL A 551 -19.78 -16.30 13.76
C VAL A 551 -18.78 -16.13 14.89
N LYS A 552 -19.09 -16.68 16.08
CA LYS A 552 -18.12 -16.71 17.17
C LYS A 552 -17.14 -17.85 16.97
N VAL A 553 -15.84 -17.58 16.80
CA VAL A 553 -14.79 -18.61 16.75
C VAL A 553 -13.93 -18.44 17.99
N ASP A 554 -13.90 -19.47 18.84
CA ASP A 554 -13.18 -19.46 20.13
C ASP A 554 -13.50 -18.22 20.99
N GLY A 555 -14.79 -17.82 20.98
CA GLY A 555 -15.30 -16.66 21.71
C GLY A 555 -15.08 -15.29 21.05
N LYS A 556 -14.42 -15.22 19.88
CA LYS A 556 -14.20 -13.99 19.11
C LYS A 556 -15.17 -13.88 17.93
N ASP A 557 -15.68 -12.69 17.65
CA ASP A 557 -16.51 -12.46 16.47
C ASP A 557 -15.64 -12.48 15.20
N VAL A 558 -15.96 -13.40 14.29
CA VAL A 558 -15.32 -13.55 12.98
C VAL A 558 -16.39 -13.36 11.91
N THR A 559 -16.14 -12.47 10.95
CA THR A 559 -17.05 -12.29 9.81
C THR A 559 -16.68 -13.26 8.70
N MET A 560 -17.67 -14.04 8.25
CA MET A 560 -17.53 -15.03 7.19
C MET A 560 -18.57 -14.77 6.09
N THR A 561 -18.32 -15.24 4.88
CA THR A 561 -19.32 -15.22 3.81
C THR A 561 -20.22 -16.44 3.91
N ALA A 562 -21.53 -16.22 3.97
CA ALA A 562 -22.53 -17.29 3.97
C ALA A 562 -23.62 -17.07 2.92
N ILE A 563 -24.23 -18.17 2.49
CA ILE A 563 -25.45 -18.20 1.68
C ILE A 563 -26.52 -19.04 2.37
N THR A 564 -27.76 -18.61 2.24
CA THR A 564 -28.95 -19.35 2.62
C THR A 564 -29.63 -19.87 1.35
N LEU A 565 -29.77 -21.19 1.26
CA LEU A 565 -30.53 -21.89 0.23
C LEU A 565 -31.89 -22.28 0.80
N LEU A 566 -32.95 -22.08 0.02
CA LEU A 566 -34.30 -22.50 0.40
C LEU A 566 -34.61 -23.89 -0.16
N ASP A 567 -35.19 -24.74 0.68
CA ASP A 567 -35.84 -25.97 0.24
C ASP A 567 -37.17 -25.66 -0.49
N ASP A 568 -37.81 -26.70 -1.05
CA ASP A 568 -39.05 -26.56 -1.82
C ASP A 568 -40.24 -26.08 -0.96
N ASN A 569 -40.14 -26.14 0.37
CA ASN A 569 -41.13 -25.68 1.34
C ASN A 569 -40.77 -24.31 1.95
N GLY A 570 -39.69 -23.66 1.50
CA GLY A 570 -39.21 -22.37 2.01
C GLY A 570 -38.37 -22.44 3.29
N GLY A 571 -37.93 -23.62 3.72
CA GLY A 571 -36.98 -23.82 4.82
C GLY A 571 -35.56 -23.40 4.42
N GLY A 572 -34.91 -22.57 5.24
CA GLY A 572 -33.58 -22.02 4.95
C GLY A 572 -32.42 -22.81 5.52
N TYR A 573 -31.40 -23.05 4.69
CA TYR A 573 -30.19 -23.80 5.02
C TYR A 573 -28.94 -22.96 4.74
N ASN A 574 -28.09 -22.78 5.75
CA ASN A 574 -26.88 -21.95 5.65
C ASN A 574 -25.66 -22.74 5.20
N TYR A 575 -24.95 -22.19 4.23
CA TYR A 575 -23.71 -22.70 3.67
C TYR A 575 -22.64 -21.62 3.75
N PHE A 576 -21.44 -21.97 4.20
CA PHE A 576 -20.34 -21.03 4.42
C PHE A 576 -19.26 -21.22 3.37
N LYS A 577 -18.63 -20.12 2.96
CA LYS A 577 -17.48 -20.16 2.05
C LYS A 577 -16.36 -21.01 2.66
N LEU A 578 -15.98 -22.10 1.99
CA LEU A 578 -15.07 -23.11 2.55
C LEU A 578 -13.71 -22.53 2.95
N ARG A 579 -13.17 -21.58 2.16
CA ARG A 579 -11.89 -20.92 2.46
C ARG A 579 -11.95 -19.99 3.67
N ASP A 580 -13.12 -19.39 3.97
CA ASP A 580 -13.30 -18.59 5.18
C ASP A 580 -13.24 -19.49 6.43
N LEU A 581 -13.79 -20.69 6.34
CA LEU A 581 -13.70 -21.71 7.40
C LEU A 581 -12.25 -22.20 7.58
N GLY A 582 -11.54 -22.51 6.49
CA GLY A 582 -10.14 -22.95 6.56
C GLY A 582 -9.23 -21.93 7.24
N ARG A 583 -9.37 -20.66 6.86
CA ARG A 583 -8.66 -19.55 7.50
C ARG A 583 -9.00 -19.38 8.98
N ALA A 584 -10.27 -19.53 9.36
CA ALA A 584 -10.70 -19.30 10.74
C ALA A 584 -10.40 -20.48 11.67
N LEU A 585 -10.39 -21.71 11.15
CA LEU A 585 -10.24 -22.95 11.92
C LEU A 585 -8.86 -23.61 11.76
N GLY A 586 -7.99 -23.03 10.92
CA GLY A 586 -6.58 -23.41 10.84
C GLY A 586 -6.25 -24.59 9.92
N PHE A 587 -7.03 -24.81 8.86
CA PHE A 587 -6.75 -25.86 7.87
C PHE A 587 -6.61 -25.30 6.45
N ASN A 588 -5.82 -25.97 5.62
CA ASN A 588 -5.60 -25.56 4.24
C ASN A 588 -6.74 -26.01 3.31
N VAL A 589 -7.07 -25.16 2.34
CA VAL A 589 -8.08 -25.45 1.30
C VAL A 589 -7.46 -25.20 -0.07
N GLY A 590 -7.06 -26.27 -0.74
CA GLY A 590 -6.47 -26.26 -2.08
C GLY A 590 -7.48 -26.56 -3.19
N TRP A 591 -7.07 -26.30 -4.42
CA TRP A 591 -7.77 -26.77 -5.62
C TRP A 591 -6.78 -27.06 -6.75
N SER A 592 -6.99 -28.17 -7.47
CA SER A 592 -6.33 -28.42 -8.76
C SER A 592 -7.32 -29.07 -9.74
N ALA A 593 -7.06 -28.96 -11.04
CA ALA A 593 -7.91 -29.56 -12.07
C ALA A 593 -7.97 -31.10 -11.96
N GLU A 594 -6.88 -31.72 -11.52
CA GLU A 594 -6.72 -33.17 -11.41
C GLU A 594 -7.35 -33.71 -10.12
N ARG A 595 -7.21 -32.99 -9.00
CA ARG A 595 -7.61 -33.45 -7.66
C ARG A 595 -8.98 -32.95 -7.23
N GLY A 596 -9.47 -31.86 -7.82
CA GLY A 596 -10.62 -31.14 -7.28
C GLY A 596 -10.25 -30.33 -6.04
N VAL A 597 -11.17 -30.21 -5.10
CA VAL A 597 -10.95 -29.49 -3.83
C VAL A 597 -10.19 -30.40 -2.86
N SER A 598 -9.15 -29.87 -2.21
CA SER A 598 -8.45 -30.58 -1.16
C SER A 598 -8.56 -29.82 0.17
N ILE A 599 -8.91 -30.52 1.23
CA ILE A 599 -8.87 -30.05 2.61
C ILE A 599 -7.72 -30.80 3.28
N GLU A 600 -6.73 -30.07 3.79
CA GLU A 600 -5.56 -30.63 4.46
C GLU A 600 -5.57 -30.11 5.90
N THR A 601 -5.89 -30.99 6.85
CA THR A 601 -6.13 -30.63 8.25
C THR A 601 -4.83 -30.47 9.05
N ASP A 602 -3.74 -31.06 8.56
CA ASP A 602 -2.38 -31.02 9.13
C ASP A 602 -1.54 -29.85 8.61
N ARG A 603 -2.15 -28.95 7.82
CA ARG A 603 -1.45 -27.82 7.18
C ARG A 603 -2.14 -26.49 7.48
N PRO A 604 -1.35 -25.44 7.80
CA PRO A 604 -1.91 -24.11 8.00
C PRO A 604 -2.51 -23.57 6.70
N TYR A 605 -3.52 -22.71 6.84
CA TYR A 605 -4.15 -22.04 5.71
C TYR A 605 -3.13 -21.20 4.92
N SER A 606 -3.14 -21.35 3.60
CA SER A 606 -2.41 -20.51 2.63
C SER A 606 -3.42 -19.96 1.62
N GLU A 607 -3.25 -18.69 1.20
CA GLU A 607 -4.09 -18.11 0.14
C GLU A 607 -3.85 -18.73 -1.23
#